data_AF-A0A3S4Y2N2-F1
#
_entry.id   AF-A0A3S4Y2N2-F1
#
_cell.length_a   1.000
_cell.length_b   1.000
_cell.length_c   1.000
_cell.angle_alpha   90.00
_cell.angle_beta   90.00
_cell.angle_gamma   90.00
#
_symmetry.space_group_name_H-M   'P 1'
#
loop_
_entity.id
_entity.type
_entity.pdbx_description
1 polymer ?
#
loop_
_entity_poly.entity_id
_entity_poly.type
_entity_poly.pdbx_seq_one_letter_code
_entity_poly.pdbx_strand_id
1 'polypeptide(L)'
;MNTAKNHLTALGRRPPKEDILAEDAESFDVGGQLRESDTPENVVLSEELKRVVFDTIENLPEELKTAITLRELEGLSYEEIAEVMQCPVGTVRSRIFRAREAIDAKVNPLMQQI
;
A
#
# COMPACT_ATOMS: atom_id res chain seq x y z
N MET A 1 29.67 -5.87 -15.79
CA MET A 1 28.51 -5.05 -16.17
C MET A 1 27.64 -4.85 -14.92
N ASN A 2 27.69 -3.63 -14.37
CA ASN A 2 26.89 -3.04 -13.29
C ASN A 2 26.68 -3.80 -11.96
N THR A 3 27.74 -4.40 -11.44
CA THR A 3 27.84 -4.78 -10.01
C THR A 3 28.23 -3.59 -9.11
N ALA A 4 28.66 -2.46 -9.70
CA ALA A 4 29.27 -1.35 -8.96
C ALA A 4 28.32 -0.18 -8.62
N LYS A 5 27.04 -0.20 -9.01
CA LYS A 5 26.13 0.96 -8.79
C LYS A 5 25.17 0.81 -7.61
N ASN A 6 24.95 -0.41 -7.09
CA ASN A 6 24.10 -0.63 -5.92
C ASN A 6 24.83 -0.47 -4.57
N HIS A 7 26.15 -0.32 -4.54
CA HIS A 7 26.89 -0.24 -3.28
C HIS A 7 27.05 1.20 -2.76
N LEU A 8 26.94 2.21 -3.64
CA LEU A 8 27.13 3.63 -3.28
C LEU A 8 25.84 4.34 -2.82
N THR A 9 24.67 3.72 -2.97
CA THR A 9 23.40 4.30 -2.46
C THR A 9 23.07 3.87 -1.02
N ALA A 10 23.94 3.07 -0.39
CA ALA A 10 23.73 2.53 0.96
C ALA A 10 24.38 3.34 2.10
N LEU A 11 25.20 4.36 1.79
CA LEU A 11 26.00 5.08 2.79
C LEU A 11 25.61 6.56 2.99
N GLY A 12 24.52 7.03 2.39
CA GLY A 12 24.17 8.47 2.35
C GLY A 12 22.86 8.90 3.00
N ARG A 13 22.06 7.99 3.58
CA ARG A 13 20.77 8.37 4.19
C ARG A 13 20.88 8.40 5.71
N ARG A 14 21.08 9.62 6.26
CA ARG A 14 20.66 9.94 7.63
C ARG A 14 19.21 9.48 7.79
N PRO A 15 18.86 8.67 8.81
CA PRO A 15 17.45 8.56 9.18
C PRO A 15 17.03 9.89 9.79
N PRO A 16 15.94 10.53 9.34
CA PRO A 16 15.31 11.57 10.13
C PRO A 16 14.80 10.89 11.42
N LYS A 17 15.27 11.39 12.57
CA LYS A 17 14.57 11.21 13.84
C LYS A 17 13.31 12.05 13.76
N GLU A 18 12.20 11.44 13.42
CA GLU A 18 10.87 12.00 13.65
C GLU A 18 9.98 10.83 14.01
N ASP A 19 9.74 10.71 15.32
CA ASP A 19 8.62 9.99 15.87
C ASP A 19 7.35 10.59 15.26
N ILE A 20 6.81 9.98 14.20
CA ILE A 20 5.50 10.35 13.69
C ILE A 20 4.51 9.51 14.50
N LEU A 21 3.98 10.20 15.50
CA LEU A 21 2.93 9.80 16.41
C LEU A 21 1.74 9.23 15.62
N ALA A 22 1.17 8.16 16.18
CA ALA A 22 -0.09 7.60 15.75
C ALA A 22 -1.22 8.58 16.10
N GLU A 23 -1.64 9.37 15.12
CA GLU A 23 -2.81 10.23 15.23
C GLU A 23 -3.60 10.06 13.94
N ASP A 24 -4.72 9.35 14.05
CA ASP A 24 -6.02 9.74 13.48
C ASP A 24 -6.99 8.55 13.62
N ALA A 25 -7.51 8.38 14.83
CA ALA A 25 -8.77 7.67 15.04
C ALA A 25 -9.90 8.69 14.86
N GLU A 26 -10.19 9.06 13.62
CA GLU A 26 -11.40 9.82 13.32
C GLU A 26 -12.62 8.91 13.47
N SER A 27 -13.48 9.24 14.42
CA SER A 27 -14.80 8.63 14.55
C SER A 27 -15.67 9.08 13.38
N PHE A 28 -15.62 8.35 12.27
CA PHE A 28 -16.51 8.58 11.13
C PHE A 28 -17.96 8.28 11.52
N ASP A 29 -18.87 9.19 11.18
CA ASP A 29 -20.32 9.01 11.32
C ASP A 29 -20.82 7.93 10.36
N VAL A 30 -20.83 6.67 10.84
CA VAL A 30 -21.20 5.47 10.06
C VAL A 30 -22.68 5.48 9.60
N GLY A 31 -23.54 6.33 10.17
CA GLY A 31 -24.99 6.26 9.97
C GLY A 31 -25.49 6.76 8.60
N GLY A 32 -24.82 7.75 8.00
CA GLY A 32 -25.23 8.34 6.72
C GLY A 32 -24.74 7.57 5.49
N GLN A 33 -23.50 7.07 5.55
CA GLN A 33 -22.80 6.47 4.41
C GLN A 33 -23.35 5.08 4.02
N LEU A 34 -23.90 4.34 4.99
CA LEU A 34 -24.48 3.02 4.77
C LEU A 34 -25.70 3.04 3.84
N ARG A 35 -26.46 4.14 3.78
CA ARG A 35 -27.69 4.22 2.96
C ARG A 35 -27.44 4.51 1.49
N GLU A 36 -26.32 5.14 1.15
CA GLU A 36 -25.94 5.39 -0.25
C GLU A 36 -25.25 4.18 -0.87
N SER A 37 -24.60 3.34 -0.05
CA SER A 37 -23.84 2.15 -0.47
C SER A 37 -24.69 1.03 -1.07
N ASP A 38 -26.00 1.02 -0.80
CA ASP A 38 -26.91 -0.09 -1.12
C ASP A 38 -27.65 0.07 -2.47
N THR A 39 -27.32 1.09 -3.28
CA THR A 39 -27.87 1.14 -4.64
C THR A 39 -27.23 0.03 -5.50
N PRO A 40 -27.99 -0.65 -6.38
CA PRO A 40 -27.44 -1.67 -7.27
C PRO A 40 -26.22 -1.18 -8.07
N GLU A 41 -26.21 0.10 -8.45
CA GLU A 41 -25.12 0.77 -9.13
C GLU A 41 -23.86 0.86 -8.26
N ASN A 42 -23.99 1.25 -6.99
CA ASN A 42 -22.85 1.35 -6.07
C ASN A 42 -22.27 -0.03 -5.70
N VAL A 43 -23.12 -1.06 -5.61
CA VAL A 43 -22.65 -2.44 -5.40
C VAL A 43 -21.78 -2.89 -6.57
N VAL A 44 -22.22 -2.69 -7.82
CA VAL A 44 -21.44 -3.07 -9.01
C VAL A 44 -20.11 -2.32 -9.08
N LEU A 45 -20.12 -1.01 -8.83
CA LEU A 45 -18.90 -0.19 -8.80
C LEU A 45 -17.93 -0.66 -7.71
N SER A 46 -18.44 -1.02 -6.53
CA SER A 46 -17.60 -1.53 -5.43
C SER A 46 -16.93 -2.87 -5.77
N GLU A 47 -17.64 -3.76 -6.48
CA GLU A 47 -17.10 -5.05 -6.92
C GLU A 47 -16.07 -4.87 -8.04
N GLU A 48 -16.30 -3.93 -8.97
CA GLU A 48 -15.32 -3.57 -9.99
C GLU A 48 -14.05 -3.00 -9.37
N LEU A 49 -14.19 -2.08 -8.41
CA LEU A 49 -13.06 -1.51 -7.69
C LEU A 49 -12.25 -2.58 -6.96
N LYS A 50 -12.93 -3.47 -6.22
CA LYS A 50 -12.27 -4.61 -5.56
C LYS A 50 -11.48 -5.46 -6.54
N ARG A 51 -12.11 -5.85 -7.66
CA ARG A 51 -11.45 -6.66 -8.70
C ARG A 51 -10.19 -5.97 -9.20
N VAL A 52 -10.25 -4.67 -9.52
CA VAL A 52 -9.09 -3.93 -10.03
C VAL A 52 -7.97 -3.86 -9.01
N VAL A 53 -8.27 -3.67 -7.72
CA VAL A 53 -7.27 -3.70 -6.65
C VAL A 53 -6.58 -5.07 -6.58
N PHE A 54 -7.36 -6.16 -6.52
CA PHE A 54 -6.80 -7.51 -6.45
C PHE A 54 -5.97 -7.86 -7.69
N ASP A 55 -6.50 -7.62 -8.89
CA ASP A 55 -5.79 -7.84 -10.15
C ASP A 55 -4.47 -7.04 -10.19
N THR A 56 -4.49 -5.80 -9.67
CA THR A 56 -3.27 -4.98 -9.62
C THR A 56 -2.25 -5.59 -8.68
N ILE A 57 -2.65 -6.00 -7.48
CA ILE A 57 -1.76 -6.67 -6.50
C ILE A 57 -1.17 -7.95 -7.09
N GLU A 58 -1.97 -8.78 -7.76
CA GLU A 58 -1.51 -10.02 -8.38
C GLU A 58 -0.45 -9.79 -9.47
N ASN A 59 -0.56 -8.69 -10.21
CA ASN A 59 0.37 -8.30 -11.26
C ASN A 59 1.61 -7.53 -10.76
N LEU A 60 1.70 -7.23 -9.46
CA LEU A 60 2.90 -6.61 -8.90
C LEU A 60 4.10 -7.57 -8.93
N PRO A 61 5.32 -7.03 -9.06
CA PRO A 61 6.54 -7.78 -8.76
C PRO A 61 6.45 -8.42 -7.37
N GLU A 62 6.94 -9.65 -7.25
CA GLU A 62 6.77 -10.48 -6.05
C GLU A 62 7.21 -9.76 -4.76
N GLU A 63 8.32 -9.02 -4.80
CA GLU A 63 8.79 -8.27 -3.65
C GLU A 63 7.82 -7.15 -3.18
N LEU A 64 7.12 -6.51 -4.11
CA LEU A 64 6.14 -5.47 -3.80
C LEU A 64 4.85 -6.09 -3.26
N LYS A 65 4.40 -7.16 -3.93
CA LYS A 65 3.22 -7.95 -3.54
C LYS A 65 3.37 -8.48 -2.11
N THR A 66 4.47 -9.18 -1.80
CA THR A 66 4.72 -9.71 -0.47
C THR A 66 4.75 -8.60 0.59
N ALA A 67 5.40 -7.48 0.30
CA ALA A 67 5.48 -6.36 1.24
C ALA A 67 4.10 -5.74 1.53
N ILE A 68 3.26 -5.54 0.52
CA ILE A 68 1.92 -4.95 0.70
C ILE A 68 0.94 -5.95 1.33
N THR A 69 1.01 -7.24 0.98
CA THR A 69 0.20 -8.30 1.59
C THR A 69 0.48 -8.42 3.09
N LEU A 70 1.74 -8.52 3.49
CA LEU A 70 2.11 -8.59 4.91
C LEU A 70 1.68 -7.35 5.68
N ARG A 71 1.65 -6.18 5.03
CA ARG A 71 1.22 -4.94 5.67
C ARG A 71 -0.29 -4.84 5.82
N GLU A 72 -1.04 -5.01 4.73
CA GLU A 72 -2.47 -4.69 4.70
C GLU A 72 -3.36 -5.87 5.10
N LEU A 73 -2.91 -7.11 4.87
CA LEU A 73 -3.69 -8.31 5.18
C LEU A 73 -3.27 -8.94 6.51
N GLU A 74 -1.96 -9.06 6.75
CA GLU A 74 -1.44 -9.65 7.99
C GLU A 74 -1.23 -8.62 9.11
N GLY A 75 -1.29 -7.32 8.80
CA GLY A 75 -1.19 -6.24 9.79
C GLY A 75 0.19 -6.07 10.42
N LEU A 76 1.25 -6.61 9.80
CA LEU A 76 2.60 -6.55 10.36
C LEU A 76 3.20 -5.13 10.35
N SER A 77 4.03 -4.86 11.35
CA SER A 77 4.88 -3.66 11.39
C SER A 77 5.95 -3.69 10.30
N TYR A 78 6.54 -2.54 9.98
CA TYR A 78 7.60 -2.50 8.96
C TYR A 78 8.87 -3.23 9.39
N GLU A 79 9.12 -3.27 10.70
CA GLU A 79 10.19 -4.00 11.35
C GLU A 79 10.00 -5.51 11.21
N GLU A 80 8.81 -6.04 11.52
CA GLU A 80 8.49 -7.46 11.34
C GLU A 80 8.57 -7.89 9.87
N ILE A 81 8.06 -7.06 8.96
CA ILE A 81 8.16 -7.33 7.51
C ILE A 81 9.63 -7.32 7.06
N ALA A 82 10.46 -6.42 7.60
CA ALA A 82 11.88 -6.37 7.30
C ALA A 82 12.60 -7.65 7.74
N GLU A 83 12.25 -8.19 8.91
CA GLU A 83 12.75 -9.47 9.40
C GLU A 83 12.32 -10.64 8.51
N VAL A 84 11.02 -10.73 8.18
CA VAL A 84 10.46 -11.79 7.31
C VAL A 84 11.09 -11.77 5.92
N MET A 85 11.23 -10.58 5.32
CA MET A 85 11.77 -10.41 3.98
C MET A 85 13.30 -10.31 3.93
N GLN A 86 13.97 -10.39 5.08
CA GLN A 86 15.43 -10.27 5.22
C GLN A 86 16.00 -9.04 4.49
N CYS A 87 15.35 -7.88 4.65
CA CYS A 87 15.75 -6.64 3.99
C CYS A 87 15.64 -5.43 4.93
N PRO A 88 16.32 -4.30 4.67
CA PRO A 88 16.23 -3.12 5.52
C PRO A 88 14.80 -2.55 5.59
N VAL A 89 14.40 -2.02 6.75
CA VAL A 89 13.10 -1.35 6.94
C VAL A 89 12.85 -0.23 5.91
N GLY A 90 13.89 0.50 5.52
CA GLY A 90 13.79 1.51 4.46
C GLY A 90 13.41 0.92 3.08
N THR A 91 13.86 -0.30 2.79
CA THR A 91 13.46 -1.05 1.58
C THR A 91 11.99 -1.43 1.66
N VAL A 92 11.53 -1.99 2.79
CA VAL A 92 10.11 -2.30 3.03
C VAL A 92 9.23 -1.09 2.79
N ARG A 93 9.56 0.06 3.42
CA ARG A 93 8.82 1.31 3.24
C ARG A 93 8.73 1.70 1.76
N SER A 94 9.84 1.64 1.02
CA SER A 94 9.85 1.97 -0.40
C SER A 94 9.07 0.97 -1.27
N ARG A 95 9.06 -0.32 -0.91
CA ARG A 95 8.31 -1.36 -1.61
C ARG A 95 6.81 -1.16 -1.41
N ILE A 96 6.36 -0.94 -0.18
CA ILE A 96 4.96 -0.63 0.15
C ILE A 96 4.50 0.64 -0.57
N PHE A 97 5.31 1.71 -0.53
CA PHE A 97 4.99 2.94 -1.24
C PHE A 97 4.76 2.71 -2.74
N ARG A 98 5.69 2.01 -3.41
CA ARG A 98 5.55 1.70 -4.85
C ARG A 98 4.38 0.78 -5.16
N ALA A 99 4.07 -0.16 -4.27
CA ALA A 99 2.89 -1.02 -4.41
C ALA A 99 1.61 -0.17 -4.37
N ARG A 100 1.51 0.77 -3.41
CA ARG A 100 0.38 1.71 -3.31
C ARG A 100 0.28 2.62 -4.53
N GLU A 101 1.38 3.20 -5.01
CA GLU A 101 1.36 4.01 -6.24
C GLU A 101 0.82 3.23 -7.45
N ALA A 102 1.17 1.96 -7.58
CA ALA A 102 0.69 1.12 -8.66
C ALA A 102 -0.82 0.83 -8.55
N ILE A 103 -1.33 0.64 -7.33
CA ILE A 103 -2.76 0.48 -7.06
C ILE A 103 -3.50 1.79 -7.34
N ASP A 104 -3.03 2.92 -6.81
CA ASP A 104 -3.62 4.24 -6.98
C ASP A 104 -3.72 4.63 -8.46
N ALA A 105 -2.71 4.30 -9.27
CA ALA A 105 -2.72 4.55 -10.71
C ALA A 105 -3.85 3.81 -11.44
N LYS A 106 -4.35 2.70 -10.89
CA LYS A 106 -5.46 1.91 -11.44
C LYS A 106 -6.81 2.28 -10.83
N VAL A 107 -6.82 2.66 -9.56
CA VAL A 107 -8.03 3.02 -8.81
C VAL A 107 -8.52 4.43 -9.14
N ASN A 108 -7.61 5.41 -9.26
CA ASN A 108 -7.98 6.82 -9.48
C ASN A 108 -8.92 7.07 -10.68
N PRO A 109 -8.72 6.42 -11.85
CA PRO A 109 -9.63 6.59 -12.98
C PRO A 109 -11.06 6.11 -12.71
N LEU A 110 -11.24 5.07 -11.88
CA LEU A 110 -12.55 4.50 -11.54
C LEU A 110 -13.28 5.40 -10.53
N MET A 111 -12.54 5.96 -9.58
CA MET A 111 -13.10 6.88 -8.57
C MET A 111 -13.62 8.20 -9.18
N GLN A 112 -13.07 8.64 -10.32
CA GLN A 112 -13.53 9.85 -11.02
C GLN A 112 -14.80 9.64 -11.86
N GLN A 113 -15.28 8.39 -11.98
CA GLN A 113 -16.51 8.05 -12.69
C GLN A 113 -17.74 7.97 -11.77
N ILE A 114 -17.52 8.13 -10.47
CA ILE A 114 -18.53 8.24 -9.40
C ILE A 114 -18.84 9.72 -9.18
#